data_AF-A0A961CH48-F1
#
_entry.id   AF-A0A961CH48-F1
#
_cell.length_a   1.000
_cell.length_b   1.000
_cell.length_c   1.000
_cell.angle_alpha   90.00
_cell.angle_beta   90.00
_cell.angle_gamma   90.00
#
_symmetry.space_group_name_H-M   'P 1'
#
loop_
_entity.id
_entity.type
_entity.pdbx_description
1 polymer ?
#
loop_
_entity_poly.entity_id
_entity_poly.type
_entity_poly.pdbx_seq_one_letter_code
_entity_poly.pdbx_strand_id
1 'polypeptide(L)'
;MSGARRCLLTVHAHPDDEASKGAGTVARYHAAGVRCVLVTCTGGEAGDILNSAMDRPEVRADLAAVRRAELAEAAAIIGYDEVVLLGYRDSGMPDSEANA
;
A
#
# COMPACT_ATOMS: atom_id res chain seq x y z
N MET A 1 -5.66 -24.03 -26.89
CA MET A 1 -4.54 -23.22 -26.38
C MET A 1 -4.96 -22.66 -25.03
N SER A 2 -4.31 -23.07 -23.93
CA SER A 2 -4.48 -22.37 -22.66
C SER A 2 -3.82 -21.00 -22.83
N GLY A 3 -4.63 -19.95 -22.96
CA GLY A 3 -4.11 -18.58 -23.09
C GLY A 3 -3.37 -18.18 -21.83
N ALA A 4 -2.24 -17.48 -21.96
CA ALA A 4 -1.45 -17.03 -20.83
C ALA A 4 -2.35 -16.30 -19.79
N ARG A 5 -2.22 -16.67 -18.52
CA ARG A 5 -2.97 -16.05 -17.42
C ARG A 5 -2.60 -14.56 -17.37
N ARG A 6 -3.61 -13.69 -17.49
CA ARG A 6 -3.42 -12.23 -17.43
C ARG A 6 -3.02 -11.82 -16.01
N CYS A 7 -2.16 -10.81 -15.91
CA CYS A 7 -1.74 -10.22 -14.65
C CYS A 7 -1.90 -8.69 -14.71
N LEU A 8 -2.51 -8.11 -13.68
CA LEU A 8 -2.53 -6.67 -13.43
C LEU A 8 -1.49 -6.37 -12.35
N LEU A 9 -0.56 -5.46 -12.64
CA LEU A 9 0.43 -4.96 -11.70
C LEU A 9 0.13 -3.48 -11.44
N THR A 10 -0.01 -3.10 -10.18
CA THR A 10 -0.07 -1.69 -9.76
C THR A 10 1.20 -1.35 -8.99
N VAL A 11 1.70 -0.14 -9.19
CA VAL A 11 2.91 0.37 -8.50
C VAL A 11 2.54 1.68 -7.84
N HIS A 12 2.72 1.74 -6.53
CA HIS A 12 2.29 2.84 -5.69
C HIS A 12 3.40 3.29 -4.75
N ALA A 13 3.36 4.56 -4.34
CA ALA A 13 4.45 5.14 -3.56
C ALA A 13 4.37 4.69 -2.09
N HIS A 14 3.19 4.78 -1.48
CA HIS A 14 3.00 4.55 -0.05
C HIS A 14 1.84 3.57 0.22
N PRO A 15 1.78 2.98 1.43
CA PRO A 15 0.61 2.22 1.89
C PRO A 15 -0.63 3.11 2.05
N ASP A 16 -1.65 2.96 1.21
CA ASP A 16 -2.94 3.71 1.11
C ASP A 16 -3.24 4.15 -0.33
N ASP A 17 -2.20 4.34 -1.14
CA ASP A 17 -2.29 4.72 -2.54
C ASP A 17 -3.08 3.67 -3.36
N GLU A 18 -2.94 2.38 -3.02
CA GLU A 18 -3.66 1.30 -3.68
C GLU A 18 -5.16 1.37 -3.42
N ALA A 19 -5.54 1.78 -2.22
CA ALA A 19 -6.92 1.94 -1.79
C ALA A 19 -7.55 3.18 -2.43
N SER A 20 -6.82 4.29 -2.48
CA SER A 20 -7.34 5.58 -2.95
C SER A 20 -7.40 5.72 -4.48
N LYS A 21 -6.48 5.08 -5.22
CA LYS A 21 -6.32 5.31 -6.68
C LYS A 21 -6.78 4.15 -7.55
N GLY A 22 -6.81 2.92 -7.03
CA GLY A 22 -6.93 1.71 -7.87
C GLY A 22 -7.89 0.62 -7.39
N ALA A 23 -8.44 0.72 -6.17
CA ALA A 23 -9.16 -0.38 -5.53
C ALA A 23 -10.29 -0.97 -6.37
N GLY A 24 -11.21 -0.15 -6.89
CA GLY A 24 -12.34 -0.63 -7.68
C GLY A 24 -11.94 -1.31 -8.99
N THR A 25 -10.86 -0.83 -9.62
CA THR A 25 -10.31 -1.44 -10.85
C THR A 25 -9.68 -2.79 -10.54
N VAL A 26 -8.90 -2.88 -9.47
CA VAL A 26 -8.24 -4.12 -9.05
C VAL A 26 -9.28 -5.16 -8.67
N ALA A 27 -10.25 -4.81 -7.81
CA ALA A 27 -11.33 -5.70 -7.41
C ALA A 27 -12.12 -6.25 -8.61
N ARG A 28 -12.40 -5.40 -9.61
CA ARG A 28 -13.06 -5.82 -10.85
C ARG A 28 -12.24 -6.87 -11.62
N TYR A 29 -10.93 -6.66 -11.75
CA TYR A 29 -10.07 -7.59 -12.49
C TYR A 29 -9.81 -8.89 -11.72
N HIS A 30 -9.64 -8.81 -10.40
CA HIS A 30 -9.56 -9.99 -9.54
C HIS A 30 -10.82 -10.85 -9.65
N ALA A 31 -12.01 -10.24 -9.59
CA ALA A 31 -13.29 -10.93 -9.79
C ALA A 31 -13.43 -11.58 -11.19
N ALA A 32 -12.71 -11.06 -12.20
CA ALA A 32 -12.64 -11.63 -13.54
C ALA A 32 -11.55 -12.73 -13.69
N GLY A 33 -10.91 -13.14 -12.59
CA GLY A 33 -9.88 -14.19 -12.57
C GLY A 33 -8.49 -13.74 -13.03
N VAL A 34 -8.26 -12.43 -13.15
CA VAL A 34 -6.93 -11.86 -13.43
C VAL A 34 -6.10 -11.88 -12.15
N ARG A 35 -4.83 -12.29 -12.24
CA ARG A 35 -3.91 -12.18 -11.09
C ARG A 35 -3.62 -10.71 -10.83
N CYS A 36 -3.74 -10.24 -9.59
CA CYS A 36 -3.51 -8.86 -9.20
C CYS A 36 -2.30 -8.78 -8.26
N VAL A 37 -1.30 -7.98 -8.61
CA VAL A 37 -0.09 -7.77 -7.81
C VAL A 37 0.03 -6.29 -7.46
N LEU A 38 0.28 -6.02 -6.18
CA LEU A 38 0.61 -4.70 -5.67
C LEU A 38 2.11 -4.60 -5.47
N VAL A 39 2.72 -3.52 -5.97
CA VAL A 39 4.05 -3.08 -5.58
C VAL A 39 3.92 -1.77 -4.82
N THR A 40 4.42 -1.75 -3.59
CA THR A 40 4.51 -0.55 -2.76
C THR A 40 5.98 -0.17 -2.59
N CYS A 41 6.33 1.03 -3.03
CA CYS A 41 7.71 1.49 -3.05
C CYS A 41 8.28 1.68 -1.64
N THR A 42 7.48 2.24 -0.73
CA THR A 42 7.96 2.68 0.60
C THR A 42 7.13 2.11 1.76
N GLY A 43 7.66 2.24 2.98
CA GLY A 43 6.93 1.91 4.21
C GLY A 43 5.99 3.02 4.71
N GLY A 44 6.06 4.22 4.13
CA GLY A 44 5.25 5.35 4.57
C GLY A 44 5.69 5.96 5.90
N GLU A 45 6.98 5.90 6.21
CA GLU A 45 7.54 6.27 7.50
C GLU A 45 7.43 7.77 7.83
N ALA A 46 7.22 8.61 6.82
CA ALA A 46 7.10 10.06 6.97
C ALA A 46 5.65 10.55 6.96
N GLY A 47 4.67 9.64 7.07
CA GLY A 47 3.25 9.98 7.09
C GLY A 47 2.74 10.48 8.44
N ASP A 48 1.62 11.22 8.41
CA ASP A 48 0.94 11.72 9.59
C ASP A 48 -0.17 10.77 10.07
N ILE A 49 -0.41 10.75 11.40
CA ILE A 49 -1.56 10.07 11.99
C ILE A 49 -2.74 11.05 12.01
N LEU A 50 -3.67 10.89 11.07
CA LEU A 50 -4.82 11.79 10.95
C LEU A 50 -5.97 11.43 11.91
N ASN A 51 -6.06 10.16 12.32
CA ASN A 51 -7.08 9.72 13.27
C ASN A 51 -6.60 9.98 14.71
N SER A 52 -7.22 10.93 15.40
CA SER A 52 -6.86 11.30 16.78
C SER A 52 -6.98 10.13 17.77
N ALA A 53 -7.85 9.14 17.52
CA ALA A 53 -7.94 7.94 18.36
C ALA A 53 -6.73 7.00 18.20
N MET A 54 -5.97 7.14 17.11
CA MET A 54 -4.76 6.38 16.81
C MET A 54 -3.49 7.18 17.12
N ASP A 55 -3.61 8.44 17.54
CA ASP A 55 -2.48 9.24 18.01
C ASP A 55 -2.03 8.78 19.42
N ARG A 56 -1.45 7.58 19.44
CA ARG A 56 -1.04 6.85 20.63
C ARG A 56 0.48 6.65 20.61
N PRO A 57 1.16 6.69 21.78
CA PRO A 57 2.62 6.53 21.85
C PRO A 57 3.15 5.28 21.13
N GLU A 58 2.45 4.16 21.25
CA GLU A 58 2.78 2.88 20.62
C GLU A 58 2.63 2.88 19.10
N VAL A 59 1.69 3.65 18.55
CA VAL A 59 1.52 3.81 17.10
C VAL A 59 2.64 4.70 16.55
N ARG A 60 2.99 5.77 17.26
CA ARG A 60 4.13 6.63 16.90
C ARG A 60 5.47 5.89 16.99
N ALA A 61 5.62 5.01 17.96
CA ALA A 61 6.85 4.24 18.17
C ALA A 61 7.17 3.31 17.01
N ASP A 62 6.16 2.77 16.31
CA ASP A 62 6.35 1.90 15.14
C ASP A 62 5.25 2.08 14.09
N LEU A 63 5.15 3.31 13.56
CA LEU A 63 4.17 3.65 12.53
C LEU A 63 4.34 2.76 11.28
N ALA A 64 5.58 2.39 10.97
CA ALA A 64 5.88 1.54 9.83
C ALA A 64 5.28 0.13 9.98
N ALA A 65 5.32 -0.48 11.17
CA ALA A 65 4.66 -1.78 11.39
C ALA A 65 3.14 -1.67 11.32
N VAL A 66 2.56 -0.58 11.86
CA VAL A 66 1.13 -0.31 11.75
C VAL A 66 0.72 -0.19 10.29
N ARG A 67 1.39 0.65 9.50
CA ARG A 67 1.09 0.81 8.06
C ARG A 67 1.30 -0.47 7.26
N ARG A 68 2.28 -1.31 7.61
CA ARG A 68 2.46 -2.63 6.98
C ARG A 68 1.27 -3.56 7.25
N ALA A 69 0.74 -3.56 8.47
CA ALA A 69 -0.43 -4.35 8.82
C ALA A 69 -1.69 -3.80 8.11
N GLU A 70 -1.87 -2.48 8.08
CA GLU A 70 -2.94 -1.82 7.34
C GLU A 70 -2.89 -2.15 5.84
N LEU A 71 -1.71 -2.10 5.22
CA LEU A 71 -1.50 -2.46 3.81
C LEU A 71 -1.91 -3.90 3.53
N ALA A 72 -1.48 -4.84 4.37
CA ALA A 72 -1.77 -6.25 4.18
C ALA A 72 -3.28 -6.53 4.23
N GLU A 73 -3.98 -5.91 5.19
CA GLU A 73 -5.43 -6.04 5.33
C GLU A 73 -6.16 -5.37 4.15
N ALA A 74 -5.79 -4.14 3.78
CA ALA A 74 -6.37 -3.43 2.66
C ALA A 74 -6.17 -4.21 1.35
N ALA A 75 -4.97 -4.73 1.12
CA ALA A 75 -4.66 -5.52 -0.07
C ALA A 75 -5.49 -6.80 -0.17
N ALA A 76 -5.69 -7.50 0.95
CA ALA A 76 -6.54 -8.68 1.02
C ALA A 76 -8.02 -8.35 0.72
N ILE A 77 -8.55 -7.25 1.29
CA ILE A 77 -9.93 -6.80 1.06
C ILE A 77 -10.15 -6.41 -0.40
N ILE A 78 -9.20 -5.72 -1.03
CA ILE A 78 -9.28 -5.25 -2.42
C ILE A 78 -9.19 -6.43 -3.42
N GLY A 79 -8.49 -7.51 -3.06
CA GLY A 79 -8.30 -8.68 -3.92
C GLY A 79 -6.95 -8.71 -4.63
N TYR A 80 -5.89 -8.21 -4.00
CA TYR A 80 -4.53 -8.48 -4.46
C TYR A 80 -4.11 -9.91 -4.07
N ASP A 81 -3.51 -10.63 -5.01
CA ASP A 81 -2.97 -11.98 -4.80
C ASP A 81 -1.55 -11.94 -4.21
N GLU A 82 -0.83 -10.83 -4.38
CA GLU A 82 0.53 -10.65 -3.92
C GLU A 82 0.84 -9.17 -3.65
N VAL A 83 1.57 -8.92 -2.57
CA VAL A 83 2.10 -7.60 -2.20
C VAL A 83 3.61 -7.66 -2.17
N VAL A 84 4.26 -6.76 -2.90
CA VAL A 84 5.71 -6.63 -2.98
C VAL A 84 6.10 -5.27 -2.40
N LEU A 85 6.85 -5.28 -1.30
CA LEU A 85 7.46 -4.07 -0.75
C LEU A 85 8.88 -3.91 -1.29
N LEU A 86 9.17 -2.77 -1.93
CA LEU A 86 10.53 -2.50 -2.43
C LEU A 86 11.50 -2.07 -1.31
N GLY A 87 10.98 -1.60 -0.18
CA GLY A 87 11.77 -1.27 1.01
C GLY A 87 12.52 0.06 0.94
N TYR A 88 12.14 0.97 0.03
CA TYR A 88 12.65 2.34 0.06
C TYR A 88 12.04 3.11 1.25
N ARG A 89 12.78 4.05 1.82
CA ARG A 89 12.23 4.95 2.84
C ARG A 89 11.32 5.98 2.16
N ASP A 90 10.18 6.26 2.76
CA ASP A 90 9.38 7.45 2.43
C ASP A 90 10.23 8.72 2.56
N SER A 91 10.22 9.55 1.52
CA SER A 91 10.98 10.79 1.47
C SER A 91 10.38 11.89 2.32
N GLY A 92 9.11 11.78 2.70
CA GLY A 92 8.32 12.89 3.22
C GLY A 92 8.07 13.96 2.16
N MET A 93 7.37 15.01 2.59
CA MET A 93 7.00 16.15 1.75
C MET A 93 8.21 17.04 1.45
N PRO A 94 8.21 17.76 0.31
CA PRO A 94 9.20 18.80 0.04
C PRO A 94 9.36 19.75 1.22
N ASP A 95 10.59 20.17 1.49
CA ASP A 95 10.97 21.10 2.58
C ASP A 95 10.72 20.57 4.02
N SER A 96 10.33 19.30 4.19
CA SER A 96 10.26 18.66 5.51
C SER A 96 11.64 18.20 5.98
N GLU A 97 11.83 18.03 7.29
CA GLU A 97 13.06 17.44 7.86
C GLU A 97 13.34 16.04 7.28
N ALA A 98 12.29 15.29 6.95
CA ALA A 98 12.42 13.98 6.32
C ALA A 98 12.93 14.03 4.87
N ASN A 99 12.81 15.20 4.21
CA ASN A 99 13.16 15.48 2.82
C ASN A 99 14.30 16.52 2.69
N ALA A 100 15.16 16.62 3.71
CA ALA A 100 16.32 17.51 3.73
C ALA A 100 17.54 16.94 2.99
#